data_AF-A0A285UQB2-F1
#
_entry.id   AF-A0A285UQB2-F1
#
_cell.length_a   1.000
_cell.length_b   1.000
_cell.length_c   1.000
_cell.angle_alpha   90.00
_cell.angle_beta   90.00
_cell.angle_gamma   90.00
#
_symmetry.space_group_name_H-M   'P 1'
#
loop_
_entity.id
_entity.type
_entity.pdbx_description
1 polymer ?
#
loop_
_entity_poly.entity_id
_entity_poly.type
_entity_poly.pdbx_seq_one_letter_code
_entity_poly.pdbx_strand_id
1 'polypeptide(L)'
;CVCHPQYPTVQFRPSFQYTGDLQSIYIYGTEPIGDIEKYNYIERTNPNYLEWKRDMVGENKYVTVFEIARGMMTYSANPNTDYLIDALGIENINATAKRITKKNHSTINPIGASVVIPYYLKDVKDVKETLVIETIKNYTEDQYNRIVNDVNKYLQYDNYDKEELQNYFPTIKEQEVWSNNSPKSTAKDYGDILNNFDNILSNTDSKELIKKLLSFKKTDSYFFYGKSGKTVNIINRAVRVEQEFNDMTIVFLAHNLTEYERIKADNNLDSFVQNIVDGIYTFKKNS
;
A
#
# COMPACT_ATOMS: atom_id res chain seq x y z
N CYS A 1 6.70 -3.15 -3.12
CA CYS A 1 5.47 -2.37 -3.33
C CYS A 1 4.27 -3.30 -3.50
N VAL A 2 3.70 -3.86 -2.44
CA VAL A 2 2.54 -4.76 -2.59
C VAL A 2 1.35 -3.95 -3.12
N CYS A 3 0.51 -4.57 -3.96
CA CYS A 3 -0.77 -3.97 -4.36
C CYS A 3 -1.67 -3.97 -3.14
N HIS A 4 -1.58 -2.90 -2.40
CA HIS A 4 -2.62 -2.51 -1.51
C HIS A 4 -3.18 -1.25 -2.14
N PRO A 5 -4.37 -1.29 -2.73
CA PRO A 5 -5.22 -0.15 -2.51
C PRO A 5 -5.51 -0.15 -1.01
N GLN A 6 -4.59 0.42 -0.23
CA GLN A 6 -4.96 1.01 1.04
C GLN A 6 -5.82 2.19 0.63
N TYR A 7 -7.09 1.93 0.39
CA TYR A 7 -8.05 3.00 0.18
C TYR A 7 -7.93 3.84 1.45
N PRO A 8 -7.59 5.14 1.34
CA PRO A 8 -7.76 6.05 2.45
C PRO A 8 -9.25 6.03 2.75
N THR A 9 -9.67 5.12 3.62
CA THR A 9 -11.01 5.17 4.14
C THR A 9 -10.87 6.19 5.21
N VAL A 10 -11.26 7.42 4.85
CA VAL A 10 -11.11 8.57 5.70
C VAL A 10 -12.08 8.40 6.87
N GLN A 11 -11.65 7.66 7.88
CA GLN A 11 -12.28 7.62 9.18
C GLN A 11 -11.40 8.46 10.10
N PHE A 12 -11.71 9.76 10.08
CA PHE A 12 -11.10 10.81 10.87
C PHE A 12 -11.07 10.41 12.35
N ARG A 13 -9.90 10.45 12.99
CA ARG A 13 -9.82 10.34 14.44
C ARG A 13 -10.46 11.58 15.08
N PRO A 14 -11.37 11.41 16.06
CA PRO A 14 -11.86 12.51 16.88
C PRO A 14 -10.83 12.77 17.98
N SER A 15 -9.77 13.51 17.66
CA SER A 15 -8.86 14.02 18.68
C SER A 15 -8.60 15.50 18.50
N PHE A 16 -9.66 16.26 18.26
CA PHE A 16 -9.85 17.61 18.76
C PHE A 16 -11.33 17.72 19.13
N GLN A 17 -11.61 18.30 20.30
CA GLN A 17 -12.97 18.46 20.83
C GLN A 17 -13.92 19.02 19.77
N TYR A 18 -15.08 18.36 19.65
CA TYR A 18 -16.37 18.88 19.24
C TYR A 18 -16.40 20.32 18.70
N THR A 19 -16.52 20.47 17.38
CA THR A 19 -17.52 21.34 16.71
C THR A 19 -17.75 20.79 15.29
N GLY A 20 -19.01 20.66 14.89
CA GLY A 20 -19.52 19.81 13.80
C GLY A 20 -19.15 20.13 12.34
N ASP A 21 -17.97 20.70 12.06
CA ASP A 21 -17.58 21.14 10.69
C ASP A 21 -16.19 20.63 10.22
N LEU A 22 -15.61 19.63 10.90
CA LEU A 22 -14.20 19.22 10.72
C LEU A 22 -13.91 18.16 9.62
N GLN A 23 -14.89 17.73 8.82
CA GLN A 23 -14.68 16.67 7.83
C GLN A 23 -13.81 17.08 6.62
N SER A 24 -13.59 18.37 6.38
CA SER A 24 -12.73 18.86 5.29
C SER A 24 -11.34 19.31 5.73
N ILE A 25 -11.11 19.53 7.04
CA ILE A 25 -9.98 20.32 7.54
C ILE A 25 -8.68 19.52 7.67
N TYR A 26 -8.72 18.19 7.90
CA TYR A 26 -7.49 17.41 8.13
C TYR A 26 -6.72 17.07 6.84
N ILE A 27 -7.39 16.97 5.69
CA ILE A 27 -6.75 16.57 4.42
C ILE A 27 -5.90 17.71 3.85
N TYR A 28 -6.30 18.96 4.13
CA TYR A 28 -5.51 20.16 3.85
C TYR A 28 -4.59 20.55 5.01
N GLY A 29 -4.61 19.81 6.12
CA GLY A 29 -3.64 19.95 7.19
C GLY A 29 -2.23 19.69 6.67
N THR A 30 -1.27 20.45 7.17
CA THR A 30 0.14 20.33 6.81
C THR A 30 0.92 19.69 7.94
N GLU A 31 1.81 18.78 7.59
CA GLU A 31 2.68 18.05 8.51
C GLU A 31 4.14 18.38 8.19
N PRO A 32 5.01 18.54 9.21
CA PRO A 32 6.44 18.66 8.99
C PRO A 32 6.98 17.42 8.25
N ILE A 33 7.80 17.63 7.21
CA ILE A 33 8.40 16.50 6.47
C ILE A 33 9.18 15.55 7.39
N GLY A 34 9.81 16.11 8.45
CA GLY A 34 10.54 15.35 9.45
C GLY A 34 9.69 14.35 10.24
N ASP A 35 8.35 14.52 10.29
CA ASP A 35 7.48 13.54 10.92
C ASP A 35 7.25 12.30 10.03
N ILE A 36 7.29 12.47 8.70
CA ILE A 36 7.21 11.37 7.75
C ILE A 36 8.55 10.62 7.67
N GLU A 37 9.67 11.35 7.78
CA GLU A 37 11.03 10.76 7.75
C GLU A 37 11.28 9.75 8.87
N LYS A 38 10.55 9.86 10.01
CA LYS A 38 10.62 8.88 11.10
C LYS A 38 10.22 7.47 10.67
N TYR A 39 9.41 7.33 9.62
CA TYR A 39 8.99 6.03 9.07
C TYR A 39 9.93 5.51 7.98
N ASN A 40 10.97 6.27 7.62
CA ASN A 40 11.96 5.89 6.63
C ASN A 40 13.14 5.11 7.26
N TYR A 41 12.82 4.01 7.94
CA TYR A 41 13.75 3.25 8.79
C TYR A 41 14.98 2.71 8.06
N ILE A 42 14.84 2.36 6.77
CA ILE A 42 15.92 1.89 5.90
C ILE A 42 15.80 2.64 4.57
N GLU A 43 16.49 3.76 4.42
CA GLU A 43 16.34 4.67 3.27
C GLU A 43 16.57 3.94 1.93
N ARG A 44 17.55 3.04 1.90
CA ARG A 44 17.94 2.27 0.71
C ARG A 44 16.83 1.37 0.18
N THR A 45 15.83 1.03 1.00
CA THR A 45 14.67 0.21 0.60
C THR A 45 13.50 1.04 0.07
N ASN A 46 13.59 2.36 0.10
CA ASN A 46 12.50 3.29 -0.23
C ASN A 46 12.83 4.25 -1.39
N PRO A 47 13.28 3.78 -2.56
CA PRO A 47 13.58 4.66 -3.70
C PRO A 47 12.35 5.47 -4.15
N ASN A 48 11.16 4.90 -4.05
CA ASN A 48 9.90 5.58 -4.39
C ASN A 48 9.56 6.72 -3.43
N TYR A 49 10.02 6.66 -2.18
CA TYR A 49 9.89 7.76 -1.23
C TYR A 49 10.77 8.94 -1.65
N LEU A 50 12.00 8.67 -2.07
CA LEU A 50 12.92 9.69 -2.57
C LEU A 50 12.38 10.34 -3.85
N GLU A 51 11.75 9.55 -4.73
CA GLU A 51 11.08 10.05 -5.93
C GLU A 51 9.90 10.97 -5.57
N TRP A 52 9.01 10.54 -4.67
CA TRP A 52 7.92 11.37 -4.16
C TRP A 52 8.45 12.66 -3.53
N LYS A 53 9.49 12.58 -2.68
CA LYS A 53 10.07 13.73 -2.02
C LYS A 53 10.62 14.74 -3.03
N ARG A 54 11.34 14.26 -4.05
CA ARG A 54 11.86 15.11 -5.13
C ARG A 54 10.74 15.80 -5.92
N ASP A 55 9.73 15.04 -6.34
CA ASP A 55 8.73 15.51 -7.29
C ASP A 55 7.60 16.34 -6.64
N MET A 56 7.24 16.02 -5.41
CA MET A 56 6.09 16.60 -4.71
C MET A 56 6.47 17.55 -3.58
N VAL A 57 7.58 17.32 -2.89
CA VAL A 57 7.97 18.08 -1.69
C VAL A 57 9.02 19.14 -2.04
N GLY A 58 10.04 18.77 -2.82
CA GLY A 58 11.16 19.65 -3.13
C GLY A 58 11.89 20.10 -1.87
N GLU A 59 12.07 21.42 -1.72
CA GLU A 59 12.72 22.04 -0.56
C GLU A 59 11.74 22.40 0.58
N ASN A 60 10.45 22.08 0.42
CA ASN A 60 9.44 22.44 1.42
C ASN A 60 9.66 21.67 2.74
N LYS A 61 9.47 22.39 3.86
CA LYS A 61 9.54 21.81 5.21
C LYS A 61 8.24 21.15 5.66
N TYR A 62 7.14 21.42 4.96
CA TYR A 62 5.81 20.95 5.28
C TYR A 62 5.15 20.36 4.05
N VAL A 63 4.29 19.36 4.26
CA VAL A 63 3.53 18.67 3.22
C VAL A 63 2.09 18.50 3.69
N THR A 64 1.13 18.58 2.77
CA THR A 64 -0.27 18.31 3.10
C THR A 64 -0.51 16.81 3.28
N VAL A 65 -1.51 16.44 4.08
CA VAL A 65 -1.96 15.03 4.19
C VAL A 65 -2.38 14.47 2.83
N PHE A 66 -2.95 15.31 1.95
CA PHE A 66 -3.20 14.93 0.55
C PHE A 66 -1.93 14.56 -0.22
N GLU A 67 -0.85 15.34 -0.11
CA GLU A 67 0.44 15.03 -0.75
C GLU A 67 1.06 13.75 -0.19
N ILE A 68 0.90 13.51 1.11
CA ILE A 68 1.33 12.25 1.74
C ILE A 68 0.54 11.07 1.14
N ALA A 69 -0.79 11.18 1.06
CA ALA A 69 -1.65 10.17 0.44
C ALA A 69 -1.33 9.96 -1.05
N ARG A 70 -0.99 11.01 -1.79
CA ARG A 70 -0.47 10.89 -3.16
C ARG A 70 0.86 10.14 -3.22
N GLY A 71 1.75 10.31 -2.24
CA GLY A 71 2.97 9.49 -2.13
C GLY A 71 2.67 7.99 -2.02
N MET A 72 1.71 7.62 -1.18
CA MET A 72 1.24 6.23 -1.09
C MET A 72 0.60 5.73 -2.40
N MET A 73 -0.27 6.53 -3.01
CA MET A 73 -1.07 6.07 -4.16
C MET A 73 -0.32 6.10 -5.49
N THR A 74 0.37 7.20 -5.80
CA THR A 74 1.10 7.40 -7.06
C THR A 74 2.47 6.75 -7.01
N TYR A 75 3.25 7.03 -5.97
CA TYR A 75 4.63 6.55 -5.87
C TYR A 75 4.74 5.19 -5.18
N SER A 76 3.71 4.74 -4.46
CA SER A 76 3.81 3.54 -3.61
C SER A 76 4.89 3.69 -2.53
N ALA A 77 5.08 4.90 -2.02
CA ALA A 77 6.08 5.21 -1.01
C ALA A 77 5.71 4.58 0.34
N ASN A 78 6.54 3.67 0.84
CA ASN A 78 6.28 2.96 2.10
C ASN A 78 6.25 3.90 3.32
N PRO A 79 7.17 4.89 3.48
CA PRO A 79 7.12 5.80 4.63
C PRO A 79 5.83 6.62 4.69
N ASN A 80 5.32 7.10 3.54
CA ASN A 80 4.01 7.76 3.48
C ASN A 80 2.87 6.83 3.91
N THR A 81 2.96 5.55 3.53
CA THR A 81 1.97 4.54 3.88
C THR A 81 1.95 4.29 5.38
N ASP A 82 3.13 4.11 5.99
CA ASP A 82 3.25 3.85 7.42
C ASP A 82 2.88 5.07 8.27
N TYR A 83 3.22 6.28 7.81
CA TYR A 83 2.72 7.52 8.42
C TYR A 83 1.19 7.53 8.47
N LEU A 84 0.53 7.22 7.34
CA LEU A 84 -0.94 7.21 7.28
C LEU A 84 -1.54 6.08 8.13
N ILE A 85 -0.86 4.92 8.22
CA ILE A 85 -1.28 3.83 9.10
C ILE A 85 -1.32 4.29 10.55
N ASP A 86 -0.27 4.98 11.00
CA ASP A 86 -0.16 5.46 12.37
C ASP A 86 -1.15 6.60 12.65
N ALA A 87 -1.22 7.59 11.76
CA ALA A 87 -2.11 8.74 11.90
C ALA A 87 -3.60 8.35 11.96
N LEU A 88 -4.04 7.41 11.10
CA LEU A 88 -5.43 6.92 11.08
C LEU A 88 -5.71 5.89 12.19
N GLY A 89 -4.67 5.21 12.65
CA GLY A 89 -4.73 4.09 13.59
C GLY A 89 -4.96 2.76 12.87
N ILE A 90 -4.01 1.84 13.06
CA ILE A 90 -4.01 0.51 12.45
C ILE A 90 -5.27 -0.32 12.72
N GLU A 91 -5.87 -0.19 13.90
CA GLU A 91 -7.11 -0.88 14.26
C GLU A 91 -8.30 -0.40 13.41
N ASN A 92 -8.40 0.92 13.17
CA ASN A 92 -9.45 1.51 12.35
C ASN A 92 -9.30 1.08 10.88
N ILE A 93 -8.07 1.04 10.38
CA ILE A 93 -7.75 0.58 9.02
C ILE A 93 -8.17 -0.89 8.86
N ASN A 94 -7.77 -1.76 9.79
CA ASN A 94 -8.11 -3.18 9.73
C ASN A 94 -9.61 -3.43 9.87
N ALA A 95 -10.29 -2.75 10.79
CA ALA A 95 -11.74 -2.83 10.93
C ALA A 95 -12.45 -2.41 9.65
N THR A 96 -11.95 -1.36 8.99
CA THR A 96 -12.51 -0.89 7.73
C THR A 96 -12.24 -1.82 6.57
N ALA A 97 -11.01 -2.32 6.42
CA ALA A 97 -10.67 -3.33 5.41
C ALA A 97 -11.57 -4.56 5.54
N LYS A 98 -11.79 -5.07 6.77
CA LYS A 98 -12.71 -6.17 7.03
C LYS A 98 -14.16 -5.80 6.69
N ARG A 99 -14.63 -4.59 7.01
CA ARG A 99 -15.99 -4.13 6.69
C ARG A 99 -16.23 -4.13 5.17
N ILE A 100 -15.34 -3.51 4.39
CA ILE A 100 -15.53 -3.34 2.94
C ILE A 100 -15.30 -4.64 2.14
N THR A 101 -14.54 -5.58 2.68
CA THR A 101 -14.26 -6.90 2.05
C THR A 101 -15.05 -8.05 2.66
N LYS A 102 -16.11 -7.77 3.44
CA LYS A 102 -16.91 -8.81 4.11
C LYS A 102 -16.06 -9.80 4.93
N LYS A 103 -15.01 -9.29 5.57
CA LYS A 103 -14.02 -9.98 6.41
C LYS A 103 -12.99 -10.83 5.64
N ASN A 104 -12.91 -10.72 4.31
CA ASN A 104 -11.98 -11.51 3.49
C ASN A 104 -10.55 -10.94 3.43
N HIS A 105 -10.35 -9.66 3.78
CA HIS A 105 -9.02 -9.08 3.80
C HIS A 105 -8.25 -9.51 5.06
N SER A 106 -7.00 -9.96 4.88
CA SER A 106 -6.10 -10.29 5.98
C SER A 106 -5.64 -9.04 6.73
N THR A 107 -4.90 -9.21 7.82
CA THR A 107 -4.42 -8.07 8.61
C THR A 107 -3.47 -7.19 7.80
N ILE A 108 -3.70 -5.87 7.83
CA ILE A 108 -2.80 -4.83 7.34
C ILE A 108 -1.84 -4.45 8.47
N ASN A 109 -0.54 -4.50 8.16
CA ASN A 109 0.55 -4.17 9.08
C ASN A 109 1.42 -3.03 8.52
N PRO A 110 2.19 -2.32 9.37
CA PRO A 110 3.18 -1.34 8.92
C PRO A 110 4.25 -2.01 8.04
N ILE A 111 4.53 -1.42 6.90
CA ILE A 111 5.40 -1.97 5.87
C ILE A 111 6.85 -1.98 6.33
N GLY A 112 7.35 -0.87 6.85
CA GLY A 112 8.72 -0.73 7.35
C GLY A 112 9.02 -1.75 8.44
N ALA A 113 8.13 -1.87 9.43
CA ALA A 113 8.26 -2.90 10.48
C ALA A 113 8.27 -4.32 9.90
N SER A 114 7.44 -4.61 8.89
CA SER A 114 7.41 -5.92 8.23
C SER A 114 8.70 -6.25 7.47
N VAL A 115 9.34 -5.24 6.87
CA VAL A 115 10.62 -5.36 6.16
C VAL A 115 11.79 -5.57 7.12
N VAL A 116 11.73 -4.99 8.32
CA VAL A 116 12.81 -5.05 9.34
C VAL A 116 12.82 -6.36 10.12
N ILE A 117 11.78 -7.21 10.05
CA ILE A 117 11.70 -8.48 10.81
C ILE A 117 13.00 -9.30 10.76
N PRO A 118 13.64 -9.56 9.59
CA PRO A 118 14.84 -10.39 9.56
C PRO A 118 16.00 -9.77 10.33
N TYR A 119 16.19 -8.44 10.27
CA TYR A 119 17.20 -7.74 11.07
C TYR A 119 16.90 -7.90 12.57
N TYR A 120 15.65 -7.61 12.98
CA TYR A 120 15.23 -7.73 14.38
C TYR A 120 15.41 -9.15 14.93
N LEU A 121 15.11 -10.18 14.13
CA LEU A 121 15.30 -11.57 14.56
C LEU A 121 16.79 -11.89 14.81
N LYS A 122 17.69 -11.37 13.99
CA LYS A 122 19.15 -11.58 14.14
C LYS A 122 19.70 -10.80 15.33
N ASP A 123 19.46 -9.49 15.33
CA ASP A 123 20.13 -8.56 16.24
C ASP A 123 19.50 -8.56 17.65
N VAL A 124 18.18 -8.65 17.73
CA VAL A 124 17.46 -8.52 19.01
C VAL A 124 17.05 -9.86 19.60
N LYS A 125 16.76 -10.85 18.75
CA LYS A 125 16.32 -12.19 19.19
C LYS A 125 17.38 -13.27 19.09
N ASP A 126 18.60 -12.93 18.66
CA ASP A 126 19.73 -13.86 18.51
C ASP A 126 19.38 -15.11 17.68
N VAL A 127 18.49 -14.95 16.69
CA VAL A 127 18.17 -16.01 15.74
C VAL A 127 19.33 -16.12 14.77
N LYS A 128 19.96 -17.31 14.72
CA LYS A 128 21.02 -17.61 13.76
C LYS A 128 20.58 -17.26 12.35
N GLU A 129 21.45 -16.57 11.60
CA GLU A 129 21.17 -16.11 10.23
C GLU A 129 20.59 -17.22 9.33
N THR A 130 21.13 -18.44 9.44
CA THR A 130 20.69 -19.60 8.66
C THR A 130 19.25 -20.05 8.95
N LEU A 131 18.68 -19.67 10.09
CA LEU A 131 17.34 -20.06 10.56
C LEU A 131 16.30 -18.94 10.42
N VAL A 132 16.69 -17.71 10.10
CA VAL A 132 15.78 -16.54 10.04
C VAL A 132 14.64 -16.78 9.06
N ILE A 133 14.96 -17.21 7.84
CA ILE A 133 13.96 -17.48 6.78
C ILE A 133 13.02 -18.61 7.18
N GLU A 134 13.54 -19.69 7.76
CA GLU A 134 12.73 -20.82 8.24
C GLU A 134 11.80 -20.39 9.37
N THR A 135 12.31 -19.59 10.31
CA THR A 135 11.54 -19.02 11.42
C THR A 135 10.36 -18.21 10.90
N ILE A 136 10.58 -17.30 9.95
CA ILE A 136 9.50 -16.47 9.37
C ILE A 136 8.49 -17.34 8.60
N LYS A 137 8.95 -18.34 7.84
CA LYS A 137 8.07 -19.25 7.08
C LYS A 137 7.16 -20.09 7.97
N ASN A 138 7.63 -20.42 9.18
CA ASN A 138 6.88 -21.24 10.14
C ASN A 138 5.91 -20.43 11.01
N TYR A 139 5.88 -19.10 10.88
CA TYR A 139 4.89 -18.29 11.58
C TYR A 139 3.48 -18.52 11.02
N THR A 140 2.52 -18.73 11.92
CA THR A 140 1.11 -18.51 11.61
C THR A 140 0.85 -17.03 11.37
N GLU A 141 -0.29 -16.68 10.74
CA GLU A 141 -0.65 -15.28 10.52
C GLU A 141 -0.64 -14.47 11.83
N ASP A 142 -1.18 -15.03 12.93
CA ASP A 142 -1.16 -14.37 14.24
C ASP A 142 0.25 -14.18 14.80
N GLN A 143 1.14 -15.16 14.62
CA GLN A 143 2.54 -15.03 15.03
C GLN A 143 3.26 -13.97 14.20
N TYR A 144 3.01 -13.93 12.89
CA TYR A 144 3.56 -12.91 12.01
C TYR A 144 3.08 -11.51 12.41
N ASN A 145 1.78 -11.34 12.67
CA ASN A 145 1.23 -10.05 13.12
C ASN A 145 1.82 -9.62 14.48
N ARG A 146 2.05 -10.56 15.41
CA ARG A 146 2.69 -10.26 16.70
C ARG A 146 4.14 -9.80 16.52
N ILE A 147 4.94 -10.50 15.72
CA ILE A 147 6.33 -10.09 15.50
C ILE A 147 6.41 -8.73 14.79
N VAL A 148 5.51 -8.43 13.84
CA VAL A 148 5.47 -7.09 13.23
C VAL A 148 5.18 -6.01 14.28
N ASN A 149 4.25 -6.25 15.20
CA ASN A 149 3.95 -5.31 16.28
C ASN A 149 5.14 -5.11 17.23
N ASP A 150 5.88 -6.18 17.54
CA ASP A 150 7.09 -6.09 18.37
C ASP A 150 8.17 -5.28 17.67
N VAL A 151 8.39 -5.51 16.36
CA VAL A 151 9.33 -4.73 15.54
C VAL A 151 8.89 -3.28 15.44
N ASN A 152 7.59 -3.00 15.24
CA ASN A 152 7.09 -1.64 15.15
C ASN A 152 7.34 -0.85 16.45
N LYS A 153 7.14 -1.48 17.62
CA LYS A 153 7.49 -0.88 18.91
C LYS A 153 8.98 -0.65 19.05
N TYR A 154 9.81 -1.65 18.69
CA TYR A 154 11.27 -1.54 18.70
C TYR A 154 11.76 -0.33 17.88
N LEU A 155 11.19 -0.14 16.69
CA LEU A 155 11.47 0.99 15.82
C LEU A 155 10.97 2.33 16.40
N GLN A 156 9.78 2.37 16.99
CA GLN A 156 9.23 3.61 17.58
C GLN A 156 9.99 4.09 18.83
N TYR A 157 10.61 3.18 19.58
CA TYR A 157 11.38 3.53 20.78
C TYR A 157 12.85 3.86 20.50
N ASP A 158 13.29 3.89 19.23
CA ASP A 158 14.68 4.18 18.86
C ASP A 158 15.71 3.24 19.56
N ASN A 159 15.31 2.01 19.90
CA ASN A 159 16.11 1.05 20.67
C ASN A 159 17.11 0.26 19.79
N TYR A 160 17.65 0.88 18.75
CA TYR A 160 18.44 0.22 17.71
C TYR A 160 19.63 1.05 17.25
N ASP A 161 20.65 0.38 16.73
CA ASP A 161 21.74 1.08 16.06
C ASP A 161 21.24 1.61 14.71
N LYS A 162 21.09 2.94 14.61
CA LYS A 162 20.61 3.61 13.40
C LYS A 162 21.57 3.43 12.24
N GLU A 163 22.88 3.42 12.48
CA GLU A 163 23.87 3.23 11.41
C GLU A 163 23.81 1.81 10.87
N GLU A 164 23.72 0.82 11.76
CA GLU A 164 23.59 -0.58 11.36
C GLU A 164 22.29 -0.83 10.58
N LEU A 165 21.16 -0.33 11.07
CA LEU A 165 19.88 -0.51 10.39
C LEU A 165 19.86 0.16 9.01
N GLN A 166 20.48 1.34 8.85
CA GLN A 166 20.58 1.99 7.53
C GLN A 166 21.48 1.23 6.55
N ASN A 167 22.45 0.46 7.07
CA ASN A 167 23.31 -0.41 6.26
C ASN A 167 22.64 -1.74 5.90
N TYR A 168 21.60 -2.15 6.63
CA TYR A 168 20.84 -3.37 6.33
C TYR A 168 20.09 -3.22 5.00
N PHE A 169 20.16 -4.27 4.17
CA PHE A 169 19.32 -4.41 2.99
C PHE A 169 18.80 -5.85 2.92
N PRO A 170 17.48 -6.07 2.84
CA PRO A 170 16.93 -7.42 2.81
C PRO A 170 17.44 -8.25 1.63
N THR A 171 17.89 -9.47 1.89
CA THR A 171 18.24 -10.43 0.83
C THR A 171 17.01 -10.78 -0.01
N ILE A 172 17.20 -11.32 -1.22
CA ILE A 172 16.08 -11.74 -2.08
C ILE A 172 15.14 -12.71 -1.34
N LYS A 173 15.69 -13.67 -0.59
CA LYS A 173 14.90 -14.63 0.20
C LYS A 173 14.13 -13.96 1.34
N GLU A 174 14.73 -12.97 2.00
CA GLU A 174 14.06 -12.15 3.02
C GLU A 174 12.89 -11.35 2.40
N GLN A 175 13.09 -10.78 1.20
CA GLN A 175 12.04 -10.08 0.47
C GLN A 175 10.92 -11.01 -0.01
N GLU A 176 11.22 -12.25 -0.39
CA GLU A 176 10.23 -13.27 -0.76
C GLU A 176 9.35 -13.65 0.43
N VAL A 177 9.94 -13.93 1.60
CA VAL A 177 9.14 -14.27 2.79
C VAL A 177 8.32 -13.08 3.29
N TRP A 178 8.82 -11.85 3.18
CA TRP A 178 8.04 -10.65 3.44
C TRP A 178 6.87 -10.53 2.45
N SER A 179 7.11 -10.71 1.15
CA SER A 179 6.07 -10.68 0.12
C SER A 179 4.97 -11.71 0.36
N ASN A 180 5.36 -12.93 0.76
CA ASN A 180 4.43 -14.02 1.04
C ASN A 180 3.56 -13.79 2.29
N ASN A 181 4.01 -12.96 3.21
CA ASN A 181 3.27 -12.57 4.42
C ASN A 181 2.60 -11.19 4.29
N SER A 182 2.71 -10.55 3.13
CA SER A 182 2.04 -9.27 2.88
C SER A 182 0.52 -9.45 2.89
N PRO A 183 -0.26 -8.41 3.23
CA PRO A 183 -1.71 -8.49 3.30
C PRO A 183 -2.36 -9.01 2.01
N LYS A 184 -3.46 -9.76 2.15
CA LYS A 184 -4.09 -10.52 1.07
C LYS A 184 -5.59 -10.26 1.04
N SER A 185 -6.16 -10.30 -0.16
CA SER A 185 -7.59 -10.26 -0.44
C SER A 185 -7.85 -10.89 -1.81
N THR A 186 -9.11 -10.97 -2.24
CA THR A 186 -9.47 -11.63 -3.50
C THR A 186 -9.62 -10.62 -4.64
N ALA A 187 -9.49 -11.11 -5.89
CA ALA A 187 -9.77 -10.27 -7.06
C ALA A 187 -11.22 -9.74 -7.05
N LYS A 188 -12.14 -10.55 -6.54
CA LYS A 188 -13.54 -10.17 -6.35
C LYS A 188 -13.67 -9.02 -5.36
N ASP A 189 -13.00 -9.06 -4.21
CA ASP A 189 -13.10 -7.99 -3.21
C ASP A 189 -12.59 -6.66 -3.78
N TYR A 190 -11.44 -6.66 -4.46
CA TYR A 190 -10.92 -5.43 -5.09
C TYR A 190 -11.83 -4.93 -6.21
N GLY A 191 -12.41 -5.83 -7.01
CA GLY A 191 -13.38 -5.48 -8.04
C GLY A 191 -14.65 -4.87 -7.43
N ASP A 192 -15.17 -5.48 -6.36
CA ASP A 192 -16.32 -4.97 -5.61
C ASP A 192 -16.02 -3.58 -5.03
N ILE A 193 -14.83 -3.33 -4.47
CA ILE A 193 -14.48 -2.02 -3.93
C ILE A 193 -14.43 -0.95 -5.03
N LEU A 194 -13.78 -1.23 -6.16
CA LEU A 194 -13.69 -0.28 -7.27
C LEU A 194 -15.07 0.01 -7.89
N ASN A 195 -15.92 -1.02 -8.01
CA ASN A 195 -17.27 -0.88 -8.56
C ASN A 195 -18.24 -0.15 -7.63
N ASN A 196 -18.05 -0.28 -6.32
CA ASN A 196 -18.97 0.27 -5.31
C ASN A 196 -18.35 1.43 -4.54
N PHE A 197 -17.30 2.03 -5.09
CA PHE A 197 -16.53 3.07 -4.41
C PHE A 197 -17.44 4.24 -3.95
N ASP A 198 -18.37 4.66 -4.80
CA ASP A 198 -19.35 5.72 -4.50
C ASP A 198 -20.38 5.34 -3.43
N ASN A 199 -20.62 4.04 -3.22
CA ASN A 199 -21.52 3.56 -2.16
C ASN A 199 -20.78 3.39 -0.82
N ILE A 200 -19.46 3.15 -0.87
CA ILE A 200 -18.62 3.01 0.32
C ILE A 200 -18.43 4.37 1.01
N LEU A 201 -18.39 5.45 0.23
CA LEU A 201 -18.27 6.81 0.75
C LEU A 201 -19.61 7.53 0.78
N SER A 202 -19.92 8.18 1.89
CA SER A 202 -21.18 8.93 2.05
C SER A 202 -21.11 10.38 1.57
N ASN A 203 -19.93 11.00 1.55
CA ASN A 203 -19.74 12.42 1.22
C ASN A 203 -19.13 12.60 -0.19
N THR A 204 -19.71 13.49 -1.00
CA THR A 204 -19.28 13.85 -2.36
C THR A 204 -17.82 14.32 -2.43
N ASP A 205 -17.38 15.20 -1.53
CA ASP A 205 -16.01 15.72 -1.52
C ASP A 205 -14.99 14.59 -1.29
N SER A 206 -15.35 13.64 -0.41
CA SER A 206 -14.51 12.46 -0.17
C SER A 206 -14.44 11.54 -1.40
N LYS A 207 -15.54 11.41 -2.15
CA LYS A 207 -15.56 10.62 -3.40
C LYS A 207 -14.62 11.23 -4.43
N GLU A 208 -14.77 12.52 -4.70
CA GLU A 208 -13.94 13.23 -5.67
C GLU A 208 -12.46 13.17 -5.30
N LEU A 209 -12.15 13.36 -4.01
CA LEU A 209 -10.79 13.31 -3.52
C LEU A 209 -10.13 11.95 -3.72
N ILE A 210 -10.77 10.87 -3.30
CA ILE A 210 -10.18 9.55 -3.42
C ILE A 210 -10.12 9.10 -4.88
N LYS A 211 -11.13 9.45 -5.68
CA LYS A 211 -11.12 9.23 -7.12
C LYS A 211 -9.93 9.96 -7.76
N LYS A 212 -9.63 11.20 -7.34
CA LYS A 212 -8.44 11.94 -7.73
C LYS A 212 -7.14 11.24 -7.28
N LEU A 213 -7.07 10.72 -6.06
CA LEU A 213 -5.92 9.98 -5.55
C LEU A 213 -5.66 8.66 -6.31
N LEU A 214 -6.72 7.98 -6.74
CA LEU A 214 -6.64 6.73 -7.51
C LEU A 214 -6.42 6.96 -9.00
N SER A 215 -6.69 8.17 -9.51
CA SER A 215 -6.59 8.46 -10.93
C SER A 215 -5.14 8.51 -11.41
N PHE A 216 -4.88 7.89 -12.56
CA PHE A 216 -3.55 7.90 -13.18
C PHE A 216 -3.57 8.17 -14.69
N LYS A 217 -4.75 8.11 -15.33
CA LYS A 217 -4.90 8.45 -16.75
C LYS A 217 -6.31 8.98 -17.02
N LYS A 218 -6.40 10.14 -17.66
CA LYS A 218 -7.65 10.75 -18.14
C LYS A 218 -7.47 11.19 -19.58
N THR A 219 -8.42 10.83 -20.44
CA THR A 219 -8.55 11.31 -21.82
C THR A 219 -10.00 11.76 -22.04
N ASP A 220 -10.33 12.22 -23.24
CA ASP A 220 -11.70 12.57 -23.59
C ASP A 220 -12.65 11.35 -23.58
N SER A 221 -12.11 10.13 -23.76
CA SER A 221 -12.89 8.89 -23.86
C SER A 221 -12.78 7.98 -22.63
N TYR A 222 -11.76 8.18 -21.78
CA TYR A 222 -11.46 7.28 -20.68
C TYR A 222 -11.08 8.01 -19.40
N PHE A 223 -11.55 7.50 -18.28
CA PHE A 223 -11.04 7.88 -16.98
C PHE A 223 -10.61 6.64 -16.19
N PHE A 224 -9.29 6.45 -16.06
CA PHE A 224 -8.67 5.34 -15.36
C PHE A 224 -8.35 5.72 -13.92
N TYR A 225 -8.80 4.87 -12.99
CA TYR A 225 -8.41 4.95 -11.59
C TYR A 225 -8.22 3.56 -10.99
N GLY A 226 -7.27 3.44 -10.07
CA GLY A 226 -6.93 2.17 -9.46
C GLY A 226 -5.53 2.18 -8.87
N LYS A 227 -4.97 0.98 -8.65
CA LYS A 227 -3.63 0.81 -8.09
C LYS A 227 -2.94 -0.41 -8.68
N SER A 228 -1.64 -0.29 -8.87
CA SER A 228 -0.74 -1.41 -9.17
C SER A 228 0.20 -1.68 -8.00
N GLY A 229 0.81 -2.86 -8.03
CA GLY A 229 1.73 -3.28 -6.99
C GLY A 229 2.57 -4.46 -7.45
N LYS A 230 3.85 -4.38 -7.10
CA LYS A 230 4.88 -5.37 -7.36
C LYS A 230 5.80 -5.61 -6.17
N THR A 231 6.16 -6.86 -5.97
CA THR A 231 7.29 -7.27 -5.13
C THR A 231 8.21 -8.19 -5.94
N VAL A 232 9.13 -8.90 -5.27
CA VAL A 232 10.07 -9.81 -5.93
C VAL A 232 9.38 -10.99 -6.63
N ASN A 233 8.17 -11.39 -6.22
CA ASN A 233 7.45 -12.55 -6.76
C ASN A 233 5.93 -12.33 -6.94
N ILE A 234 5.45 -11.09 -6.81
CA ILE A 234 4.03 -10.70 -6.93
C ILE A 234 3.90 -9.55 -7.94
N ILE A 235 2.90 -9.63 -8.82
CA ILE A 235 2.44 -8.52 -9.66
C ILE A 235 0.92 -8.47 -9.65
N ASN A 236 0.40 -7.29 -9.38
CA ASN A 236 -1.03 -7.06 -9.23
C ASN A 236 -1.42 -5.73 -9.89
N ARG A 237 -2.64 -5.69 -10.41
CA ARG A 237 -3.31 -4.51 -10.97
C ARG A 237 -4.79 -4.59 -10.65
N ALA A 238 -5.33 -3.55 -10.02
CA ALA A 238 -6.76 -3.37 -9.86
C ALA A 238 -7.11 -1.99 -10.44
N VAL A 239 -7.93 -1.96 -11.49
CA VAL A 239 -8.25 -0.73 -12.22
C VAL A 239 -9.71 -0.72 -12.61
N ARG A 240 -10.33 0.45 -12.50
CA ARG A 240 -11.61 0.79 -13.09
C ARG A 240 -11.41 1.84 -14.17
N VAL A 241 -12.12 1.65 -15.26
CA VAL A 241 -12.09 2.50 -16.45
C VAL A 241 -13.51 2.96 -16.67
N GLU A 242 -13.75 4.24 -16.45
CA GLU A 242 -15.02 4.87 -16.79
C GLU A 242 -15.01 5.31 -18.25
N GLN A 243 -16.11 5.02 -18.95
CA GLN A 243 -16.33 5.30 -20.37
C GLN A 243 -17.77 5.77 -20.58
N GLU A 244 -18.05 6.43 -21.71
CA GLU A 244 -19.39 6.96 -22.00
C GLU A 244 -20.49 5.88 -21.98
N PHE A 245 -20.19 4.66 -22.45
CA PHE A 245 -21.20 3.61 -22.63
C PHE A 245 -20.94 2.32 -21.85
N ASN A 246 -19.72 2.06 -21.38
CA ASN A 246 -19.39 0.78 -20.76
C ASN A 246 -18.20 0.88 -19.80
N ASP A 247 -18.49 1.13 -18.53
CA ASP A 247 -17.48 1.07 -17.48
C ASP A 247 -16.95 -0.36 -17.32
N MET A 248 -15.64 -0.47 -17.08
CA MET A 248 -14.98 -1.76 -16.92
C MET A 248 -14.10 -1.76 -15.68
N THR A 249 -14.10 -2.88 -14.96
CA THR A 249 -13.15 -3.13 -13.86
C THR A 249 -12.33 -4.37 -14.17
N ILE A 250 -11.02 -4.21 -14.16
CA ILE A 250 -10.04 -5.28 -14.40
C ILE A 250 -9.23 -5.47 -13.13
N VAL A 251 -9.23 -6.70 -12.62
CA VAL A 251 -8.40 -7.09 -11.47
C VAL A 251 -7.55 -8.29 -11.86
N PHE A 252 -6.24 -8.07 -11.85
CA PHE A 252 -5.21 -9.06 -12.09
C PHE A 252 -4.38 -9.23 -10.82
N LEU A 253 -4.31 -10.44 -10.27
CA LEU A 253 -3.49 -10.77 -9.12
C LEU A 253 -2.64 -11.99 -9.46
N ALA A 254 -1.32 -11.85 -9.37
CA ALA A 254 -0.38 -12.94 -9.64
C ALA A 254 0.65 -13.05 -8.52
N HIS A 255 0.90 -14.28 -8.08
CA HIS A 255 1.81 -14.63 -6.99
C HIS A 255 2.72 -15.79 -7.40
N ASN A 256 3.81 -16.00 -6.66
CA ASN A 256 4.81 -17.04 -6.93
C ASN A 256 5.41 -16.96 -8.35
N LEU A 257 5.56 -15.75 -8.88
CA LEU A 257 6.18 -15.53 -10.18
C LEU A 257 7.68 -15.80 -10.08
N THR A 258 8.22 -16.51 -11.07
CA THR A 258 9.66 -16.50 -11.33
C THR A 258 10.10 -15.09 -11.74
N GLU A 259 11.40 -14.80 -11.65
CA GLU A 259 11.93 -13.50 -12.09
C GLU A 259 11.57 -13.20 -13.55
N TYR A 260 11.68 -14.21 -14.43
CA TYR A 260 11.32 -14.07 -15.85
C TYR A 260 9.83 -13.73 -16.03
N GLU A 261 8.93 -14.46 -15.37
CA GLU A 261 7.50 -14.19 -15.46
C GLU A 261 7.14 -12.82 -14.88
N ARG A 262 7.78 -12.42 -13.78
CA ARG A 262 7.63 -11.10 -13.19
C ARG A 262 8.04 -10.00 -14.17
N ILE A 263 9.23 -10.09 -14.77
CA ILE A 263 9.70 -9.10 -15.75
C ILE A 263 8.76 -9.05 -16.95
N LYS A 264 8.35 -10.21 -17.46
CA LYS A 264 7.43 -10.29 -18.59
C LYS A 264 6.08 -9.64 -18.27
N ALA A 265 5.51 -9.91 -17.10
CA ALA A 265 4.26 -9.29 -16.69
C ALA A 265 4.41 -7.77 -16.46
N ASP A 266 5.47 -7.31 -15.78
CA ASP A 266 5.71 -5.87 -15.51
C ASP A 266 5.78 -5.07 -16.83
N ASN A 267 6.45 -5.64 -17.85
CA ASN A 267 6.63 -4.97 -19.15
C ASN A 267 5.38 -5.00 -20.06
N ASN A 268 4.42 -5.89 -19.82
CA ASN A 268 3.30 -6.12 -20.75
C ASN A 268 1.92 -5.86 -20.14
N LEU A 269 1.77 -5.81 -18.81
CA LEU A 269 0.46 -5.73 -18.16
C LEU A 269 -0.32 -4.47 -18.54
N ASP A 270 0.36 -3.35 -18.74
CA ASP A 270 -0.29 -2.06 -19.05
C ASP A 270 -0.85 -2.07 -20.47
N SER A 271 -0.06 -2.56 -21.42
CA SER A 271 -0.49 -2.78 -22.80
C SER A 271 -1.62 -3.80 -22.86
N PHE A 272 -1.53 -4.88 -22.08
CA PHE A 272 -2.58 -5.89 -21.99
C PHE A 272 -3.90 -5.31 -21.50
N VAL A 273 -3.88 -4.53 -20.42
CA VAL A 273 -5.07 -3.83 -19.89
C VAL A 273 -5.64 -2.86 -20.92
N GLN A 274 -4.78 -2.06 -21.57
CA GLN A 274 -5.21 -1.11 -22.59
C GLN A 274 -5.87 -1.82 -23.80
N ASN A 275 -5.30 -2.93 -24.27
CA ASN A 275 -5.85 -3.70 -25.38
C ASN A 275 -7.21 -4.36 -25.05
N ILE A 276 -7.49 -4.68 -23.77
CA ILE A 276 -8.84 -5.09 -23.35
C ILE A 276 -9.81 -3.91 -23.43
N VAL A 277 -9.40 -2.74 -22.92
CA VAL A 277 -10.21 -1.51 -22.93
C VAL A 277 -10.53 -1.07 -24.36
N ASP A 278 -9.58 -1.18 -25.27
CA ASP A 278 -9.72 -0.82 -26.69
C ASP A 278 -10.46 -1.88 -27.51
N GLY A 279 -10.89 -2.98 -26.88
CA GLY A 279 -11.62 -4.07 -27.54
C GLY A 279 -10.76 -4.93 -28.48
N ILE A 280 -9.43 -4.74 -28.50
CA ILE A 280 -8.48 -5.57 -29.25
C ILE A 280 -8.48 -7.01 -28.69
N TYR A 281 -8.51 -7.13 -27.36
CA TYR A 281 -8.68 -8.41 -26.68
C TYR A 281 -10.12 -8.56 -26.19
N THR A 282 -10.78 -9.61 -26.65
CA THR A 282 -12.15 -9.95 -26.26
C THR A 282 -12.19 -11.27 -25.52
N PHE A 283 -12.95 -11.32 -24.44
CA PHE A 283 -13.22 -12.57 -23.73
C PHE A 283 -14.42 -13.25 -24.36
N LYS A 284 -14.23 -14.45 -24.90
CA LYS A 284 -15.37 -15.31 -25.22
C LYS A 284 -15.95 -15.81 -23.90
N LYS A 285 -17.21 -15.48 -23.63
CA LYS A 285 -17.96 -16.11 -22.55
C LYS A 285 -18.08 -17.59 -22.92
N ASN A 286 -17.45 -18.47 -22.15
CA ASN A 286 -17.73 -19.89 -22.26
C ASN A 286 -19.20 -20.06 -21.84
N SER A 287 -20.05 -20.32 -22.83
CA SER A 287 -21.46 -20.67 -22.68
C SER A 287 -21.61 -22.01 -21.99
#